data_AF-A0AAW6FPU6-F1
#
_entry.id   AF-A0AAW6FPU6-F1
#
_cell.length_a   1.000
_cell.length_b   1.000
_cell.length_c   1.000
_cell.angle_alpha   90.00
_cell.angle_beta   90.00
_cell.angle_gamma   90.00
#
_symmetry.space_group_name_H-M   'P 1'
#
loop_
_entity.id
_entity.type
_entity.pdbx_description
1 polymer ?
#
loop_
_entity_poly.entity_id
_entity_poly.type
_entity_poly.pdbx_seq_one_letter_code
_entity_poly.pdbx_strand_id
1 'polypeptide(L)'
;MINNDSGVIGVSTMKSLLTSKGDTGRLALACDCSTMLTSTQANDLYESGYRYIGRYLTGTVGVGTEERSKALTISEINAIQNAGLSIFPIYQDGGYYSEYFGKTLQGSYDAVTAIQRAKRLGFTNGTTIYFAVDFDCLEYETDGLIIPYFRQINTVFNQSGINGKHYKVGIYAPRYVCTKVYEAGLAEYSFVADMSTGFSGNLGYAIPENWAFDQFFEYTYPSSPSFDLDKVGFSGRDSGCRLCENQPDFSDDELLQEAREKYVKNIAKATGYLDKIVGTELSFDNAEYNLGTIAGSGVSMSTKLKLSTSLNQHPNSPYSINISWEDDDLSPTCKSQIEAVSAMYESDVELSSLITTTLEEMAIGAKVGTISFFATPISSTMLRINIVCETDNLMDFAGVVGNVSCGFESIITIYPSDPSIDFEFNGEALVIGVTVAVVACLVLISSSGTGVLGLSVLIESLGKAFAVA
;
A
#
# COMPACT_ATOMS: atom_id res chain seq x y z
N MET A 1 17.00 30.73 13.36
CA MET A 1 16.51 31.19 14.68
C MET A 1 15.62 32.40 14.47
N ILE A 2 14.51 32.50 15.20
CA ILE A 2 13.75 33.75 15.34
C ILE A 2 14.63 34.73 16.14
N ASN A 3 14.52 36.05 15.91
CA ASN A 3 15.37 37.01 16.61
C ASN A 3 15.08 36.97 18.13
N ASN A 4 16.11 36.80 18.95
CA ASN A 4 15.99 36.49 20.38
C ASN A 4 15.74 37.73 21.28
N ASP A 5 15.50 38.89 20.70
CA ASP A 5 15.21 40.13 21.44
C ASP A 5 13.80 40.06 22.06
N SER A 6 13.72 39.81 23.36
CA SER A 6 12.46 39.67 24.09
C SER A 6 11.57 40.90 23.93
N GLY A 7 10.37 40.71 23.39
CA GLY A 7 9.38 41.78 23.18
C GLY A 7 9.38 42.43 21.80
N VAL A 8 10.26 42.01 20.87
CA VAL A 8 10.27 42.52 19.48
C VAL A 8 9.61 41.52 18.53
N ILE A 9 8.47 41.88 17.93
CA ILE A 9 7.84 41.09 16.86
C ILE A 9 8.53 41.44 15.53
N GLY A 10 9.52 40.62 15.16
CA GLY A 10 10.17 40.72 13.85
C GLY A 10 9.31 40.15 12.72
N VAL A 11 9.71 40.41 11.47
CA VAL A 11 9.02 39.89 10.26
C VAL A 11 8.90 38.35 10.32
N SER A 12 9.94 37.64 10.75
CA SER A 12 9.91 36.18 10.88
C SER A 12 8.87 35.72 11.90
N THR A 13 8.78 36.39 13.05
CA THR A 13 7.75 36.13 14.08
C THR A 13 6.35 36.35 13.53
N MET A 14 6.15 37.46 12.79
CA MET A 14 4.86 37.78 12.18
C MET A 14 4.45 36.75 11.12
N LYS A 15 5.38 36.32 10.26
CA LYS A 15 5.12 35.26 9.27
C LYS A 15 4.70 33.95 9.95
N SER A 16 5.40 33.54 11.02
CA SER A 16 5.08 32.33 11.81
C SER A 16 3.69 32.35 12.49
N LEU A 17 3.07 33.53 12.62
CA LEU A 17 1.68 33.67 13.11
C LEU A 17 0.64 33.69 11.98
N LEU A 18 1.04 34.02 10.75
CA LEU A 18 0.13 34.24 9.61
C LEU A 18 0.03 33.04 8.65
N THR A 19 1.02 32.16 8.63
CA THR A 19 1.06 30.99 7.74
C THR A 19 1.83 29.86 8.40
N SER A 20 1.41 28.61 8.19
CA SER A 20 2.00 27.42 8.81
C SER A 20 3.52 27.35 8.60
N LYS A 21 3.98 27.49 7.35
CA LYS A 21 5.41 27.51 6.99
C LYS A 21 6.24 28.67 7.56
N GLY A 22 5.60 29.66 8.16
CA GLY A 22 6.25 30.83 8.74
C GLY A 22 7.21 31.54 7.79
N ASP A 23 8.44 31.76 8.26
CA ASP A 23 9.48 32.40 7.46
C ASP A 23 10.33 31.40 6.68
N THR A 24 10.04 31.23 5.39
CA THR A 24 10.77 30.35 4.47
C THR A 24 12.26 30.70 4.30
N GLY A 25 12.65 31.91 4.70
CA GLY A 25 14.05 32.35 4.78
C GLY A 25 14.83 31.78 5.98
N ARG A 26 14.16 31.13 6.95
CA ARG A 26 14.84 30.57 8.14
C ARG A 26 15.82 29.46 7.73
N LEU A 27 16.96 29.42 8.42
CA LEU A 27 17.89 28.30 8.36
C LEU A 27 17.21 27.03 8.91
N ALA A 28 17.48 25.90 8.26
CA ALA A 28 17.04 24.58 8.67
C ALA A 28 18.24 23.74 9.11
N LEU A 29 18.03 22.83 10.05
CA LEU A 29 19.04 21.85 10.50
C LEU A 29 18.71 20.44 10.02
N ALA A 30 17.47 20.22 9.58
CA ALA A 30 17.00 19.02 8.94
C ALA A 30 16.54 19.34 7.51
N CYS A 31 16.43 18.32 6.68
CA CYS A 31 15.79 18.38 5.38
C CYS A 31 15.22 17.01 5.02
N ASP A 32 14.37 16.93 4.02
CA ASP A 32 13.99 15.66 3.38
C ASP A 32 13.97 15.81 1.86
N CYS A 33 13.99 14.68 1.15
CA CYS A 33 13.89 14.65 -0.30
C CYS A 33 13.46 13.27 -0.83
N SER A 34 12.81 13.26 -1.99
CA SER A 34 12.50 12.04 -2.75
C SER A 34 13.69 11.53 -3.58
N THR A 35 14.74 12.34 -3.78
CA THR A 35 15.91 11.99 -4.58
C THR A 35 16.87 11.11 -3.77
N MET A 36 17.31 10.00 -4.37
CA MET A 36 18.37 9.17 -3.78
C MET A 36 19.71 9.91 -3.82
N LEU A 37 20.32 10.09 -2.66
CA LEU A 37 21.51 10.92 -2.48
C LEU A 37 22.81 10.19 -2.84
N THR A 38 23.62 10.84 -3.66
CA THR A 38 25.03 10.47 -3.89
C THR A 38 25.92 10.96 -2.73
N SER A 39 27.14 10.41 -2.63
CA SER A 39 28.15 10.88 -1.67
C SER A 39 28.49 12.37 -1.84
N THR A 40 28.44 12.91 -3.05
CA THR A 40 28.64 14.36 -3.28
C THR A 40 27.52 15.16 -2.62
N GLN A 41 26.26 14.86 -2.97
CA GLN A 41 25.09 15.55 -2.42
C GLN A 41 25.01 15.43 -0.88
N ALA A 42 25.37 14.27 -0.32
CA ALA A 42 25.45 14.08 1.13
C ALA A 42 26.50 14.98 1.82
N ASN A 43 27.69 15.14 1.22
CA ASN A 43 28.71 16.05 1.74
C ASN A 43 28.27 17.51 1.59
N ASP A 44 27.74 17.91 0.43
CA ASP A 44 27.25 19.27 0.18
C ASP A 44 26.19 19.69 1.22
N LEU A 45 25.25 18.78 1.55
CA LEU A 45 24.23 18.98 2.57
C LEU A 45 24.85 19.20 3.96
N TYR A 46 25.87 18.42 4.34
CA TYR A 46 26.58 18.59 5.60
C TYR A 46 27.35 19.92 5.65
N GLU A 47 28.03 20.31 4.57
CA GLU A 47 28.73 21.59 4.46
C GLU A 47 27.76 22.78 4.49
N SER A 48 26.56 22.62 3.93
CA SER A 48 25.45 23.59 3.99
C SER A 48 24.79 23.70 5.37
N GLY A 49 25.18 22.87 6.32
CA GLY A 49 24.75 22.93 7.71
C GLY A 49 23.66 21.93 8.12
N TYR A 50 23.12 21.12 7.19
CA TYR A 50 22.13 20.09 7.53
C TYR A 50 22.76 18.95 8.37
N ARG A 51 21.96 18.33 9.25
CA ARG A 51 22.42 17.24 10.14
C ARG A 51 21.46 16.05 10.20
N TYR A 52 20.19 16.22 9.85
CA TYR A 52 19.15 15.19 9.90
C TYR A 52 18.41 15.12 8.56
N ILE A 53 18.41 13.95 7.91
CA ILE A 53 17.88 13.77 6.56
C ILE A 53 16.68 12.82 6.60
N GLY A 54 15.53 13.30 6.16
CA GLY A 54 14.33 12.51 5.95
C GLY A 54 14.46 11.75 4.65
N ARG A 55 14.38 10.42 4.70
CA ARG A 55 14.49 9.55 3.53
C ARG A 55 13.53 8.39 3.60
N TYR A 56 13.03 7.99 2.44
CA TYR A 56 11.93 7.05 2.34
C TYR A 56 12.42 5.60 2.40
N LEU A 57 11.76 4.76 3.21
CA LEU A 57 12.07 3.32 3.27
C LEU A 57 11.77 2.60 1.94
N THR A 58 10.72 3.05 1.26
CA THR A 58 10.04 2.38 0.13
C THR A 58 9.50 3.40 -0.88
N GLY A 59 8.96 2.90 -1.98
CA GLY A 59 8.12 3.68 -2.91
C GLY A 59 8.86 4.35 -4.08
N THR A 60 8.05 4.87 -5.00
CA THR A 60 8.44 5.64 -6.19
C THR A 60 7.88 7.07 -6.12
N VAL A 61 8.34 7.93 -7.04
CA VAL A 61 7.78 9.27 -7.33
C VAL A 61 7.81 9.51 -8.84
N GLY A 62 6.96 10.41 -9.32
CA GLY A 62 6.72 10.59 -10.75
C GLY A 62 5.71 9.57 -11.29
N VAL A 63 5.34 9.75 -12.56
CA VAL A 63 4.40 8.89 -13.31
C VAL A 63 4.97 8.62 -14.70
N GLY A 64 4.52 7.53 -15.34
CA GLY A 64 4.99 7.13 -16.67
C GLY A 64 6.51 7.03 -16.76
N THR A 65 7.10 7.68 -17.76
CA THR A 65 8.57 7.67 -18.01
C THR A 65 9.39 8.40 -16.95
N GLU A 66 8.75 9.22 -16.10
CA GLU A 66 9.40 9.93 -15.00
C GLU A 66 9.26 9.18 -13.66
N GLU A 67 8.59 8.01 -13.61
CA GLU A 67 8.51 7.18 -12.41
C GLU A 67 9.92 6.68 -12.02
N ARG A 68 10.39 7.09 -10.84
CA ARG A 68 11.70 6.71 -10.28
C ARG A 68 11.59 6.29 -8.82
N SER A 69 12.52 5.47 -8.35
CA SER A 69 12.61 5.12 -6.93
C SER A 69 12.86 6.36 -6.06
N LYS A 70 12.21 6.41 -4.89
CA LYS A 70 12.61 7.25 -3.75
C LYS A 70 13.18 6.44 -2.58
N ALA A 71 13.10 5.10 -2.65
CA ALA A 71 13.46 4.18 -1.59
C ALA A 71 14.97 4.16 -1.28
N LEU A 72 15.31 4.18 0.00
CA LEU A 72 16.67 4.04 0.52
C LEU A 72 17.34 2.74 0.07
N THR A 73 18.64 2.84 -0.23
CA THR A 73 19.57 1.71 -0.38
C THR A 73 20.63 1.72 0.71
N ILE A 74 21.32 0.59 0.91
CA ILE A 74 22.46 0.50 1.82
C ILE A 74 23.61 1.42 1.38
N SER A 75 23.89 1.46 0.07
CA SER A 75 24.87 2.39 -0.52
C SER A 75 24.56 3.87 -0.22
N GLU A 76 23.29 4.30 -0.29
CA GLU A 76 22.86 5.65 0.08
C GLU A 76 23.00 5.91 1.60
N ILE A 77 22.57 4.97 2.45
CA ILE A 77 22.71 5.07 3.91
C ILE A 77 24.18 5.28 4.29
N ASN A 78 25.08 4.50 3.69
CA ASN A 78 26.52 4.62 3.88
C ASN A 78 27.04 6.00 3.44
N ALA A 79 26.58 6.52 2.28
CA ALA A 79 26.96 7.85 1.80
C ALA A 79 26.55 8.96 2.79
N ILE A 80 25.30 8.93 3.26
CA ILE A 80 24.75 9.90 4.21
C ILE A 80 25.48 9.83 5.56
N GLN A 81 25.68 8.63 6.11
CA GLN A 81 26.30 8.47 7.43
C GLN A 81 27.81 8.78 7.41
N ASN A 82 28.52 8.47 6.32
CA ASN A 82 29.92 8.86 6.14
C ASN A 82 30.10 10.38 6.03
N ALA A 83 29.16 11.10 5.39
CA ALA A 83 29.18 12.56 5.28
C ALA A 83 28.97 13.31 6.62
N GLY A 84 28.54 12.61 7.69
CA GLY A 84 28.34 13.22 9.01
C GLY A 84 26.87 13.32 9.45
N LEU A 85 25.93 12.82 8.65
CA LEU A 85 24.49 13.05 8.80
C LEU A 85 23.76 11.89 9.53
N SER A 86 22.60 12.18 10.11
CA SER A 86 21.66 11.18 10.65
C SER A 86 20.45 11.04 9.74
N ILE A 87 19.82 9.87 9.71
CA ILE A 87 18.63 9.60 8.87
C ILE A 87 17.40 9.42 9.75
N PHE A 88 16.28 10.09 9.42
CA PHE A 88 14.97 9.72 9.97
C PHE A 88 14.12 9.05 8.86
N PRO A 89 13.71 7.78 9.04
CA PRO A 89 13.01 7.04 8.00
C PRO A 89 11.53 7.44 7.87
N ILE A 90 11.09 7.63 6.62
CA ILE A 90 9.73 7.96 6.23
C ILE A 90 9.10 6.75 5.52
N TYR A 91 7.81 6.47 5.76
CA TYR A 91 7.04 5.48 5.02
C TYR A 91 5.88 6.13 4.26
N GLN A 92 5.85 5.94 2.93
CA GLN A 92 4.84 6.52 2.03
C GLN A 92 4.76 5.74 0.70
N ASP A 93 4.09 4.58 0.70
CA ASP A 93 3.70 3.83 -0.52
C ASP A 93 2.30 4.23 -1.03
N GLY A 94 1.80 5.39 -0.59
CA GLY A 94 0.47 5.91 -0.83
C GLY A 94 0.21 7.08 0.11
N GLY A 95 -1.00 7.17 0.66
CA GLY A 95 -1.30 8.12 1.73
C GLY A 95 -1.49 9.59 1.32
N TYR A 96 -1.57 9.86 0.03
CA TYR A 96 -1.90 11.18 -0.56
C TYR A 96 -3.38 11.28 -1.03
N TYR A 97 -4.21 10.32 -0.63
CA TYR A 97 -5.67 10.27 -0.88
C TYR A 97 -6.35 9.50 0.26
N SER A 98 -7.61 9.82 0.57
CA SER A 98 -8.26 9.35 1.80
C SER A 98 -8.70 7.88 1.74
N GLU A 99 -9.08 7.38 0.56
CA GLU A 99 -9.48 5.98 0.33
C GLU A 99 -8.34 5.01 0.68
N TYR A 100 -7.08 5.43 0.58
CA TYR A 100 -5.92 4.64 1.02
C TYR A 100 -6.08 4.19 2.49
N PHE A 101 -6.37 5.14 3.38
CA PHE A 101 -6.46 4.92 4.82
C PHE A 101 -7.73 4.15 5.24
N GLY A 102 -8.78 4.20 4.41
CA GLY A 102 -10.02 3.45 4.61
C GLY A 102 -9.93 1.96 4.29
N LYS A 103 -8.89 1.48 3.60
CA LYS A 103 -8.75 0.07 3.22
C LYS A 103 -8.50 -0.82 4.44
N THR A 104 -9.23 -1.93 4.51
CA THR A 104 -9.13 -2.91 5.59
C THR A 104 -7.68 -3.37 5.80
N LEU A 105 -7.18 -3.23 7.03
CA LEU A 105 -5.83 -3.62 7.45
C LEU A 105 -4.66 -2.92 6.74
N GLN A 106 -4.90 -1.80 6.03
CA GLN A 106 -3.84 -1.01 5.39
C GLN A 106 -2.74 -0.62 6.37
N GLY A 107 -3.08 -0.12 7.57
CA GLY A 107 -2.10 0.29 8.57
C GLY A 107 -1.33 -0.89 9.18
N SER A 108 -1.89 -2.10 9.17
CA SER A 108 -1.17 -3.31 9.57
C SER A 108 -0.17 -3.74 8.49
N TYR A 109 -0.58 -3.69 7.21
CA TYR A 109 0.30 -3.99 6.08
C TYR A 109 1.48 -3.01 6.00
N ASP A 110 1.21 -1.72 6.10
CA ASP A 110 2.20 -0.65 6.07
C ASP A 110 3.19 -0.79 7.21
N ALA A 111 2.70 -1.10 8.43
CA ALA A 111 3.55 -1.31 9.58
C ALA A 111 4.49 -2.52 9.43
N VAL A 112 3.99 -3.66 8.94
CA VAL A 112 4.84 -4.84 8.67
C VAL A 112 5.91 -4.50 7.64
N THR A 113 5.51 -3.85 6.53
CA THR A 113 6.40 -3.45 5.43
C THR A 113 7.48 -2.50 5.92
N ALA A 114 7.11 -1.46 6.65
CA ALA A 114 8.03 -0.48 7.23
C ALA A 114 9.01 -1.13 8.23
N ILE A 115 8.55 -2.00 9.13
CA ILE A 115 9.41 -2.71 10.08
C ILE A 115 10.40 -3.64 9.36
N GLN A 116 9.93 -4.42 8.37
CA GLN A 116 10.78 -5.33 7.61
C GLN A 116 11.85 -4.57 6.83
N ARG A 117 11.44 -3.51 6.11
CA ARG A 117 12.37 -2.67 5.33
C ARG A 117 13.38 -1.95 6.21
N ALA A 118 12.94 -1.36 7.32
CA ALA A 118 13.84 -0.71 8.27
C ALA A 118 14.88 -1.68 8.86
N LYS A 119 14.49 -2.93 9.16
CA LYS A 119 15.44 -3.98 9.59
C LYS A 119 16.47 -4.32 8.51
N ARG A 120 16.03 -4.57 7.27
CA ARG A 120 16.94 -4.95 6.17
C ARG A 120 17.88 -3.82 5.75
N LEU A 121 17.47 -2.57 5.98
CA LEU A 121 18.28 -1.35 5.86
C LEU A 121 19.18 -1.06 7.09
N GLY A 122 19.13 -1.91 8.12
CA GLY A 122 20.01 -1.81 9.29
C GLY A 122 19.63 -0.72 10.31
N PHE A 123 18.42 -0.15 10.28
CA PHE A 123 18.03 0.85 11.28
C PHE A 123 18.08 0.29 12.70
N THR A 124 18.67 1.05 13.62
CA THR A 124 18.98 0.59 14.97
C THR A 124 17.77 0.60 15.91
N ASN A 125 17.89 -0.16 17.01
CA ASN A 125 16.81 -0.36 17.97
C ASN A 125 16.25 0.98 18.50
N GLY A 126 14.93 1.15 18.45
CA GLY A 126 14.26 2.37 18.95
C GLY A 126 14.14 3.52 17.95
N THR A 127 14.60 3.36 16.70
CA THR A 127 14.41 4.36 15.63
C THR A 127 12.92 4.64 15.41
N THR A 128 12.55 5.91 15.28
CA THR A 128 11.20 6.36 14.88
C THR A 128 11.01 6.22 13.38
N ILE A 129 9.89 5.63 12.94
CA ILE A 129 9.48 5.60 11.53
C ILE A 129 8.26 6.50 11.35
N TYR A 130 8.35 7.49 10.46
CA TYR A 130 7.31 8.48 10.21
C TYR A 130 6.37 8.03 9.08
N PHE A 131 5.12 7.70 9.43
CA PHE A 131 4.08 7.31 8.47
C PHE A 131 3.38 8.55 7.92
N ALA A 132 3.29 8.66 6.60
CA ALA A 132 2.79 9.86 5.93
C ALA A 132 1.25 9.88 5.75
N VAL A 133 0.66 11.04 6.04
CA VAL A 133 -0.71 11.46 5.72
C VAL A 133 -0.60 12.77 4.95
N ASP A 134 -0.42 12.65 3.63
CA ASP A 134 0.08 13.71 2.74
C ASP A 134 -1.01 14.24 1.81
N PHE A 135 -2.14 14.62 2.41
CA PHE A 135 -3.28 15.23 1.71
C PHE A 135 -4.02 16.21 2.63
N ASP A 136 -4.98 16.95 2.07
CA ASP A 136 -5.87 17.82 2.85
C ASP A 136 -6.90 17.00 3.65
N CYS A 137 -6.43 16.36 4.72
CA CYS A 137 -7.25 15.51 5.57
C CYS A 137 -8.17 16.35 6.46
N LEU A 138 -9.47 16.20 6.25
CA LEU A 138 -10.52 16.89 7.00
C LEU A 138 -10.72 16.26 8.40
N GLU A 139 -11.39 16.97 9.30
CA GLU A 139 -11.56 16.52 10.70
C GLU A 139 -12.29 15.17 10.80
N TYR A 140 -13.33 14.95 9.99
CA TYR A 140 -14.06 13.68 9.97
C TYR A 140 -13.23 12.52 9.38
N GLU A 141 -12.29 12.81 8.48
CA GLU A 141 -11.37 11.81 7.92
C GLU A 141 -10.26 11.48 8.93
N THR A 142 -9.83 12.47 9.71
CA THR A 142 -8.90 12.27 10.82
C THR A 142 -9.48 11.25 11.81
N ASP A 143 -10.70 11.47 12.27
CA ASP A 143 -11.37 10.59 13.24
C ASP A 143 -11.81 9.25 12.61
N GLY A 144 -12.33 9.28 11.38
CA GLY A 144 -12.93 8.12 10.70
C GLY A 144 -11.95 7.19 9.98
N LEU A 145 -10.80 7.70 9.52
CA LEU A 145 -9.83 6.97 8.71
C LEU A 145 -8.43 6.94 9.35
N ILE A 146 -7.88 8.11 9.70
CA ILE A 146 -6.48 8.20 10.14
C ILE A 146 -6.28 7.59 11.54
N ILE A 147 -7.14 7.89 12.50
CA ILE A 147 -7.06 7.31 13.85
C ILE A 147 -7.21 5.77 13.82
N PRO A 148 -8.18 5.17 13.10
CA PRO A 148 -8.23 3.73 12.86
C PRO A 148 -6.98 3.15 12.20
N TYR A 149 -6.45 3.81 11.17
CA TYR A 149 -5.21 3.40 10.49
C TYR A 149 -4.00 3.38 11.44
N PHE A 150 -3.80 4.43 12.24
CA PHE A 150 -2.72 4.46 13.24
C PHE A 150 -2.91 3.46 14.40
N ARG A 151 -4.14 3.08 14.75
CA ARG A 151 -4.39 1.95 15.67
C ARG A 151 -3.94 0.60 15.10
N GLN A 152 -4.12 0.38 13.79
CA GLN A 152 -3.62 -0.81 13.12
C GLN A 152 -2.08 -0.85 13.12
N ILE A 153 -1.42 0.29 12.83
CA ILE A 153 0.05 0.42 12.92
C ILE A 153 0.53 0.06 14.34
N ASN A 154 -0.05 0.68 15.36
CA ASN A 154 0.32 0.43 16.75
C ASN A 154 0.09 -1.03 17.18
N THR A 155 -0.94 -1.69 16.65
CA THR A 155 -1.19 -3.11 16.92
C THR A 155 -0.02 -3.98 16.45
N VAL A 156 0.56 -3.70 15.28
CA VAL A 156 1.74 -4.40 14.74
C VAL A 156 3.02 -3.98 15.47
N PHE A 157 3.22 -2.68 15.72
CA PHE A 157 4.41 -2.17 16.40
C PHE A 157 4.57 -2.68 17.84
N ASN A 158 3.47 -3.02 18.51
CA ASN A 158 3.48 -3.62 19.85
C ASN A 158 3.74 -5.15 19.85
N GLN A 159 3.74 -5.82 18.70
CA GLN A 159 4.04 -7.26 18.62
C GLN A 159 5.55 -7.49 18.51
N SER A 160 6.19 -7.91 19.60
CA SER A 160 7.64 -8.14 19.65
C SER A 160 8.17 -9.16 18.64
N GLY A 161 7.35 -10.14 18.24
CA GLY A 161 7.69 -11.08 17.16
C GLY A 161 7.86 -10.41 15.79
N ILE A 162 7.14 -9.31 15.54
CA ILE A 162 7.28 -8.50 14.32
C ILE A 162 8.26 -7.35 14.57
N ASN A 163 8.02 -6.51 15.58
CA ASN A 163 8.85 -5.34 15.91
C ASN A 163 10.00 -5.66 16.90
N GLY A 164 10.80 -6.69 16.59
CA GLY A 164 11.94 -7.10 17.44
C GLY A 164 13.10 -6.08 17.57
N LYS A 165 13.02 -4.92 16.89
CA LYS A 165 13.94 -3.77 17.06
C LYS A 165 13.30 -2.63 17.86
N HIS A 166 12.09 -2.83 18.39
CA HIS A 166 11.36 -1.82 19.17
C HIS A 166 11.29 -0.45 18.47
N TYR A 167 11.11 -0.42 17.15
CA TYR A 167 10.92 0.83 16.42
C TYR A 167 9.70 1.58 16.96
N LYS A 168 9.73 2.91 16.86
CA LYS A 168 8.64 3.79 17.32
C LYS A 168 7.81 4.28 16.15
N VAL A 169 6.53 4.56 16.41
CA VAL A 169 5.64 5.19 15.44
C VAL A 169 5.81 6.71 15.51
N GLY A 170 6.10 7.33 14.37
CA GLY A 170 5.96 8.76 14.14
C GLY A 170 4.91 9.02 13.06
N ILE A 171 4.46 10.26 12.93
CA ILE A 171 3.51 10.70 11.89
C ILE A 171 4.08 11.87 11.11
N TYR A 172 3.96 11.84 9.78
CA TYR A 172 4.05 13.03 8.94
C TYR A 172 2.64 13.45 8.49
N ALA A 173 2.17 14.64 8.86
CA ALA A 173 0.82 15.10 8.55
C ALA A 173 0.62 16.62 8.81
N PRO A 174 -0.53 17.22 8.44
CA PRO A 174 -0.94 18.55 8.90
C PRO A 174 -0.98 18.66 10.44
N ARG A 175 -0.87 19.88 10.97
CA ARG A 175 -0.85 20.16 12.42
C ARG A 175 -1.99 19.51 13.20
N TYR A 176 -3.24 19.64 12.73
CA TYR A 176 -4.42 19.05 13.36
C TYR A 176 -4.32 17.52 13.46
N VAL A 177 -3.99 16.86 12.34
CA VAL A 177 -3.89 15.40 12.24
C VAL A 177 -2.79 14.88 13.16
N CYS A 178 -1.61 15.51 13.13
CA CYS A 178 -0.52 15.20 14.06
C CYS A 178 -0.96 15.33 15.52
N THR A 179 -1.67 16.42 15.87
CA THR A 179 -2.18 16.66 17.22
C THR A 179 -3.15 15.55 17.64
N LYS A 180 -4.11 15.16 16.79
CA LYS A 180 -5.09 14.11 17.11
C LYS A 180 -4.47 12.73 17.28
N VAL A 181 -3.51 12.37 16.43
CA VAL A 181 -2.78 11.09 16.52
C VAL A 181 -1.89 11.05 17.77
N TYR A 182 -1.28 12.17 18.15
CA TYR A 182 -0.54 12.32 19.41
C TYR A 182 -1.46 12.24 20.64
N GLU A 183 -2.56 12.99 20.68
CA GLU A 183 -3.56 12.98 21.76
C GLU A 183 -4.16 11.58 21.99
N ALA A 184 -4.30 10.79 20.92
CA ALA A 184 -4.74 9.39 20.98
C ALA A 184 -3.65 8.41 21.47
N GLY A 185 -2.42 8.87 21.70
CA GLY A 185 -1.28 8.05 22.13
C GLY A 185 -0.73 7.13 21.03
N LEU A 186 -0.91 7.48 19.76
CA LEU A 186 -0.60 6.61 18.61
C LEU A 186 0.68 6.99 17.85
N ALA A 187 1.32 8.11 18.18
CA ALA A 187 2.64 8.48 17.65
C ALA A 187 3.49 9.15 18.74
N GLU A 188 4.77 8.74 18.83
CA GLU A 188 5.77 9.33 19.72
C GLU A 188 6.06 10.77 19.29
N TYR A 189 6.33 10.96 17.99
CA TYR A 189 6.77 12.23 17.41
C TYR A 189 6.00 12.60 16.15
N SER A 190 5.90 13.91 15.90
CA SER A 190 5.31 14.48 14.70
C SER A 190 6.35 15.15 13.81
N PHE A 191 6.25 14.87 12.51
CA PHE A 191 6.91 15.59 11.43
C PHE A 191 5.82 16.42 10.72
N VAL A 192 5.84 17.73 10.90
CA VAL A 192 4.69 18.57 10.57
C VAL A 192 4.76 19.07 9.12
N ALA A 193 3.70 18.85 8.34
CA ALA A 193 3.58 19.26 6.94
C ALA A 193 3.25 20.77 6.77
N ASP A 194 4.02 21.64 7.42
CA ASP A 194 3.73 23.08 7.51
C ASP A 194 3.88 23.82 6.16
N MET A 195 4.64 23.27 5.21
CA MET A 195 4.77 23.79 3.84
C MET A 195 3.42 23.82 3.11
N SER A 196 2.58 22.83 3.35
CA SER A 196 1.28 22.63 2.71
C SER A 196 0.23 23.60 3.26
N THR A 197 0.41 24.89 2.95
CA THR A 197 -0.43 26.01 3.41
C THR A 197 -1.87 25.97 2.90
N GLY A 198 -2.17 25.09 1.94
CA GLY A 198 -3.53 24.84 1.45
C GLY A 198 -4.31 23.82 2.29
N PHE A 199 -3.63 22.99 3.10
CA PHE A 199 -4.30 21.96 3.90
C PHE A 199 -5.02 22.60 5.09
N SER A 200 -6.31 22.32 5.20
CA SER A 200 -7.23 22.75 6.27
C SER A 200 -6.69 22.47 7.67
N GLY A 201 -6.07 21.31 7.87
CA GLY A 201 -5.43 20.90 9.13
C GLY A 201 -4.23 21.77 9.56
N ASN A 202 -3.77 22.71 8.72
CA ASN A 202 -2.75 23.71 9.06
C ASN A 202 -3.33 25.12 9.34
N LEU A 203 -4.63 25.34 9.10
CA LEU A 203 -5.26 26.67 9.18
C LEU A 203 -5.70 26.99 10.61
N GLY A 204 -4.92 27.81 11.31
CA GLY A 204 -5.23 28.27 12.68
C GLY A 204 -4.86 27.29 13.80
N TYR A 205 -4.41 26.09 13.44
CA TYR A 205 -3.92 25.10 14.39
C TYR A 205 -2.48 25.39 14.86
N ALA A 206 -2.23 25.15 16.15
CA ALA A 206 -0.88 25.24 16.73
C ALA A 206 -0.02 24.04 16.28
N ILE A 207 1.30 24.19 16.28
CA ILE A 207 2.21 23.06 16.04
C ILE A 207 2.08 22.07 17.22
N PRO A 208 1.92 20.75 16.97
CA PRO A 208 1.69 19.75 18.02
C PRO A 208 2.85 19.70 19.02
N GLU A 209 2.56 19.46 20.31
CA GLU A 209 3.59 19.51 21.36
C GLU A 209 4.75 18.54 21.12
N ASN A 210 4.49 17.36 20.55
CA ASN A 210 5.47 16.32 20.26
C ASN A 210 6.23 16.49 18.93
N TRP A 211 6.15 17.66 18.27
CA TRP A 211 6.87 17.88 17.01
C TRP A 211 8.39 17.65 17.16
N ALA A 212 8.92 16.78 16.31
CA ALA A 212 10.37 16.55 16.13
C ALA A 212 10.89 17.34 14.93
N PHE A 213 10.08 17.37 13.86
CA PHE A 213 10.41 17.92 12.56
C PHE A 213 9.26 18.80 12.04
N ASP A 214 9.56 19.77 11.18
CA ASP A 214 8.63 20.81 10.69
C ASP A 214 9.03 21.17 9.24
N GLN A 215 8.38 20.59 8.23
CA GLN A 215 8.65 20.85 6.82
C GLN A 215 8.04 22.18 6.41
N PHE A 216 8.79 23.08 5.76
CA PHE A 216 8.27 24.44 5.50
C PHE A 216 8.63 25.07 4.15
N PHE A 217 9.61 24.56 3.41
CA PHE A 217 10.01 25.18 2.14
C PHE A 217 10.84 24.26 1.23
N GLU A 218 10.26 23.89 0.11
CA GLU A 218 10.94 23.22 -1.02
C GLU A 218 11.76 24.21 -1.84
N TYR A 219 12.91 23.75 -2.30
CA TYR A 219 13.70 24.44 -3.33
C TYR A 219 14.62 23.45 -4.05
N THR A 220 14.95 23.75 -5.30
CA THR A 220 16.01 23.02 -6.01
C THR A 220 17.37 23.32 -5.38
N TYR A 221 17.96 22.31 -4.74
CA TYR A 221 19.24 22.37 -4.08
C TYR A 221 20.40 22.33 -5.09
N PRO A 222 21.34 23.30 -5.06
CA PRO A 222 22.37 23.47 -6.09
C PRO A 222 23.59 22.57 -5.87
N SER A 223 23.39 21.24 -5.89
CA SER A 223 24.45 20.23 -5.95
C SER A 223 24.68 19.77 -7.41
N SER A 224 25.46 18.71 -7.61
CA SER A 224 25.76 18.10 -8.91
C SER A 224 25.46 16.58 -8.90
N PRO A 225 24.30 16.13 -9.42
CA PRO A 225 23.21 16.95 -9.98
C PRO A 225 22.42 17.69 -8.90
N SER A 226 21.77 18.79 -9.31
CA SER A 226 20.80 19.50 -8.49
C SER A 226 19.52 18.68 -8.33
N PHE A 227 18.82 18.85 -7.22
CA PHE A 227 17.61 18.09 -6.90
C PHE A 227 16.71 18.87 -5.95
N ASP A 228 15.41 18.59 -5.94
CA ASP A 228 14.48 19.27 -5.04
C ASP A 228 14.63 18.75 -3.60
N LEU A 229 14.67 19.71 -2.67
CA LEU A 229 14.99 19.51 -1.26
C LEU A 229 14.05 20.34 -0.40
N ASP A 230 13.43 19.68 0.57
CA ASP A 230 12.58 20.32 1.56
C ASP A 230 13.37 20.76 2.78
N LYS A 231 13.21 22.03 3.17
CA LYS A 231 13.74 22.53 4.44
C LYS A 231 12.88 22.07 5.60
N VAL A 232 13.54 21.47 6.59
CA VAL A 232 12.89 20.93 7.78
C VAL A 232 13.47 21.57 9.06
N GLY A 233 12.59 22.19 9.86
CA GLY A 233 12.89 22.64 11.21
C GLY A 233 13.10 21.46 12.14
N PHE A 234 13.98 21.59 13.14
CA PHE A 234 14.29 20.54 14.09
C PHE A 234 14.08 21.03 15.52
N SER A 235 13.34 20.27 16.33
CA SER A 235 13.00 20.67 17.71
C SER A 235 14.01 20.23 18.77
N GLY A 236 14.89 19.28 18.45
CA GLY A 236 15.77 18.61 19.43
C GLY A 236 15.25 17.27 19.95
N ARG A 237 14.03 16.83 19.60
CA ARG A 237 13.41 15.61 20.15
C ARG A 237 13.94 14.29 19.56
N ASP A 238 14.09 14.20 18.25
CA ASP A 238 14.46 12.96 17.56
C ASP A 238 15.78 13.11 16.79
N SER A 239 16.86 12.49 17.27
CA SER A 239 18.16 12.55 16.61
C SER A 239 18.25 11.72 15.32
N GLY A 240 17.22 10.95 14.98
CA GLY A 240 17.27 9.93 13.92
C GLY A 240 18.32 8.85 14.18
N CYS A 241 18.58 8.04 13.15
CA CYS A 241 19.60 7.00 13.14
C CYS A 241 20.92 7.52 12.54
N ARG A 242 21.90 7.79 13.41
CA ARG A 242 23.23 8.27 13.03
C ARG A 242 24.15 7.17 12.48
N LEU A 243 23.95 5.94 12.94
CA LEU A 243 24.73 4.74 12.56
C LEU A 243 23.74 3.58 12.40
N CYS A 244 23.61 3.08 11.18
CA CYS A 244 22.91 1.83 10.91
C CYS A 244 23.82 0.63 11.21
N GLU A 245 23.21 -0.52 11.45
CA GLU A 245 23.91 -1.80 11.47
C GLU A 245 24.40 -2.14 10.06
N ASN A 246 25.63 -2.63 9.93
CA ASN A 246 26.18 -3.03 8.65
C ASN A 246 25.36 -4.17 8.04
N GLN A 247 24.77 -3.92 6.88
CA GLN A 247 24.07 -4.89 6.05
C GLN A 247 24.74 -4.95 4.68
N PRO A 248 24.73 -6.09 3.97
CA PRO A 248 25.09 -6.11 2.55
C PRO A 248 24.04 -5.36 1.73
N ASP A 249 24.40 -4.88 0.54
CA ASP A 249 23.41 -4.48 -0.47
C ASP A 249 22.44 -5.65 -0.77
N PHE A 250 21.30 -5.35 -1.38
CA PHE A 250 20.33 -6.35 -1.77
C PHE A 250 20.87 -7.17 -2.96
N SER A 251 20.75 -8.49 -2.92
CA SER A 251 21.07 -9.33 -4.08
C SER A 251 19.98 -9.25 -5.15
N ASP A 252 20.31 -9.62 -6.39
CA ASP A 252 19.34 -9.71 -7.48
C ASP A 252 18.18 -10.67 -7.13
N ASP A 253 18.46 -11.76 -6.41
CA ASP A 253 17.45 -12.70 -5.91
C ASP A 253 16.55 -12.07 -4.82
N GLU A 254 17.10 -11.26 -3.91
CA GLU A 254 16.30 -10.52 -2.91
C GLU A 254 15.39 -9.49 -3.58
N LEU A 255 15.90 -8.73 -4.55
CA LEU A 255 15.12 -7.73 -5.29
C LEU A 255 14.02 -8.38 -6.14
N LEU A 256 14.32 -9.51 -6.77
CA LEU A 256 13.34 -10.31 -7.52
C LEU A 256 12.28 -10.90 -6.58
N GLN A 257 12.66 -11.40 -5.41
CA GLN A 257 11.73 -11.85 -4.38
C GLN A 257 10.81 -10.71 -3.89
N GLU A 258 11.37 -9.52 -3.57
CA GLU A 258 10.58 -8.34 -3.19
C GLU A 258 9.57 -7.95 -4.30
N ALA A 259 9.96 -7.99 -5.57
CA ALA A 259 9.08 -7.70 -6.70
C ALA A 259 7.94 -8.74 -6.83
N ARG A 260 8.25 -10.03 -6.72
CA ARG A 260 7.25 -11.12 -6.74
C ARG A 260 6.24 -10.99 -5.60
N GLU A 261 6.73 -10.72 -4.39
CA GLU A 261 5.87 -10.49 -3.23
C GLU A 261 4.98 -9.27 -3.40
N LYS A 262 5.52 -8.15 -3.89
CA LYS A 262 4.76 -6.92 -4.15
C LYS A 262 3.65 -7.16 -5.17
N TYR A 263 3.92 -7.91 -6.24
CA TYR A 263 2.92 -8.29 -7.24
C TYR A 263 1.77 -9.09 -6.61
N VAL A 264 2.09 -10.15 -5.86
CA VAL A 264 1.10 -10.97 -5.14
C VAL A 264 0.31 -10.14 -4.13
N LYS A 265 0.97 -9.32 -3.31
CA LYS A 265 0.34 -8.50 -2.28
C LYS A 265 -0.62 -7.47 -2.87
N ASN A 266 -0.29 -6.87 -4.02
CA ASN A 266 -1.19 -5.97 -4.75
C ASN A 266 -2.46 -6.69 -5.24
N ILE A 267 -2.35 -7.90 -5.79
CA ILE A 267 -3.51 -8.68 -6.26
C ILE A 267 -4.33 -9.22 -5.08
N ALA A 268 -3.68 -9.66 -4.01
CA ALA A 268 -4.32 -10.06 -2.76
C ALA A 268 -5.09 -8.90 -2.11
N LYS A 269 -4.61 -7.65 -2.29
CA LYS A 269 -5.31 -6.43 -1.85
C LYS A 269 -6.61 -6.23 -2.63
N ALA A 270 -6.55 -6.25 -3.96
CA ALA A 270 -7.73 -6.11 -4.83
C ALA A 270 -8.77 -7.23 -4.58
N THR A 271 -8.32 -8.46 -4.30
CA THR A 271 -9.19 -9.62 -4.02
C THR A 271 -9.63 -9.73 -2.54
N GLY A 272 -9.28 -8.78 -1.68
CA GLY A 272 -9.67 -8.76 -0.26
C GLY A 272 -8.98 -9.82 0.63
N TYR A 273 -7.95 -10.50 0.13
CA TYR A 273 -7.20 -11.57 0.81
C TYR A 273 -5.86 -11.14 1.42
N LEU A 274 -5.47 -9.87 1.29
CA LEU A 274 -4.19 -9.37 1.81
C LEU A 274 -3.98 -9.74 3.29
N ASP A 275 -5.04 -9.67 4.10
CA ASP A 275 -5.03 -9.99 5.52
C ASP A 275 -4.60 -11.44 5.85
N LYS A 276 -4.83 -12.38 4.93
CA LYS A 276 -4.44 -13.80 5.09
C LYS A 276 -2.95 -14.03 4.87
N ILE A 277 -2.25 -13.09 4.22
CA ILE A 277 -0.84 -13.21 3.84
C ILE A 277 0.06 -12.11 4.43
N VAL A 278 -0.49 -11.07 5.08
CA VAL A 278 0.32 -10.06 5.79
C VAL A 278 1.19 -10.74 6.86
N GLY A 279 2.49 -10.46 6.84
CA GLY A 279 3.46 -11.03 7.77
C GLY A 279 3.93 -12.45 7.44
N THR A 280 3.39 -13.07 6.39
CA THR A 280 3.86 -14.37 5.87
C THR A 280 4.97 -14.15 4.83
N GLU A 281 6.07 -14.89 4.97
CA GLU A 281 7.12 -14.99 3.95
C GLU A 281 6.65 -15.90 2.82
N LEU A 282 6.67 -15.40 1.58
CA LEU A 282 6.04 -16.08 0.44
C LEU A 282 7.07 -16.86 -0.38
N SER A 283 6.88 -18.17 -0.52
CA SER A 283 7.65 -18.98 -1.45
C SER A 283 6.98 -19.00 -2.82
N PHE A 284 7.80 -18.98 -3.87
CA PHE A 284 7.37 -19.09 -5.26
C PHE A 284 7.76 -20.44 -5.90
N ASP A 285 8.26 -21.39 -5.11
CA ASP A 285 8.47 -22.77 -5.54
C ASP A 285 7.19 -23.61 -5.37
N ASN A 286 6.19 -23.28 -6.21
CA ASN A 286 4.90 -23.97 -6.28
C ASN A 286 4.18 -24.10 -4.93
N ALA A 287 4.27 -23.07 -4.10
CA ALA A 287 3.73 -23.06 -2.75
C ALA A 287 2.21 -22.83 -2.73
N GLU A 288 1.53 -23.40 -1.74
CA GLU A 288 0.10 -23.20 -1.49
C GLU A 288 -0.14 -22.61 -0.08
N TYR A 289 -0.96 -21.57 0.00
CA TYR A 289 -1.36 -20.90 1.24
C TYR A 289 -2.89 -20.96 1.38
N ASN A 290 -3.40 -21.46 2.51
CA ASN A 290 -4.84 -21.49 2.75
C ASN A 290 -5.34 -20.10 3.15
N LEU A 291 -6.24 -19.51 2.36
CA LEU A 291 -6.83 -18.19 2.64
C LEU A 291 -8.08 -18.30 3.54
N GLY A 292 -8.60 -19.53 3.72
CA GLY A 292 -9.67 -19.86 4.64
C GLY A 292 -10.88 -20.49 3.94
N THR A 293 -11.96 -20.63 4.70
CA THR A 293 -13.24 -21.15 4.24
C THR A 293 -14.36 -20.23 4.71
N ILE A 294 -15.27 -19.90 3.79
CA ILE A 294 -16.47 -19.11 4.03
C ILE A 294 -17.67 -20.06 3.84
N ALA A 295 -18.65 -19.98 4.73
CA ALA A 295 -19.86 -20.79 4.66
C ALA A 295 -21.11 -19.93 4.80
N GLY A 296 -22.17 -20.30 4.09
CA GLY A 296 -23.51 -19.73 4.22
C GLY A 296 -24.58 -20.80 4.02
N SER A 297 -25.83 -20.37 3.83
CA SER A 297 -26.97 -21.28 3.80
C SER A 297 -26.99 -22.16 2.54
N GLY A 298 -26.50 -23.40 2.63
CA GLY A 298 -26.50 -24.35 1.52
C GLY A 298 -25.27 -24.27 0.60
N VAL A 299 -24.22 -23.52 0.97
CA VAL A 299 -22.97 -23.47 0.19
C VAL A 299 -21.77 -23.08 1.07
N SER A 300 -20.59 -23.57 0.72
CA SER A 300 -19.31 -23.08 1.25
C SER A 300 -18.29 -22.90 0.13
N MET A 301 -17.32 -22.01 0.34
CA MET A 301 -16.18 -21.80 -0.53
C MET A 301 -14.90 -21.89 0.31
N SER A 302 -13.94 -22.71 -0.11
CA SER A 302 -12.58 -22.73 0.47
C SER A 302 -11.58 -22.27 -0.57
N THR A 303 -10.70 -21.34 -0.21
CA THR A 303 -9.76 -20.74 -1.17
C THR A 303 -8.31 -20.90 -0.75
N LYS A 304 -7.46 -21.14 -1.74
CA LYS A 304 -6.00 -21.20 -1.63
C LYS A 304 -5.35 -20.19 -2.58
N LEU A 305 -4.29 -19.56 -2.12
CA LEU A 305 -3.31 -18.88 -2.97
C LEU A 305 -2.24 -19.90 -3.40
N LYS A 306 -1.92 -19.94 -4.69
CA LYS A 306 -0.86 -20.75 -5.29
C LYS A 306 0.15 -19.83 -5.95
N LEU A 307 1.42 -19.99 -5.60
CA LEU A 307 2.50 -19.13 -6.07
C LEU A 307 3.53 -19.94 -6.85
N SER A 308 3.86 -19.51 -8.06
CA SER A 308 4.86 -20.15 -8.91
C SER A 308 5.70 -19.14 -9.68
N THR A 309 6.89 -19.57 -10.10
CA THR A 309 7.71 -18.92 -11.13
C THR A 309 7.45 -19.48 -12.53
N SER A 310 6.62 -20.52 -12.66
CA SER A 310 6.22 -21.07 -13.95
C SER A 310 4.96 -20.39 -14.46
N LEU A 311 5.02 -19.84 -15.67
CA LEU A 311 3.88 -19.23 -16.35
C LEU A 311 3.18 -20.27 -17.21
N ASN A 312 1.85 -20.22 -17.27
CA ASN A 312 1.07 -21.18 -18.06
C ASN A 312 0.28 -20.53 -19.19
N GLN A 313 0.12 -19.19 -19.17
CA GLN A 313 -0.65 -18.33 -20.08
C GLN A 313 -2.13 -18.70 -20.26
N HIS A 314 -2.57 -19.79 -19.63
CA HIS A 314 -3.91 -20.35 -19.63
C HIS A 314 -4.62 -20.23 -20.99
N PRO A 315 -4.06 -20.78 -22.09
CA PRO A 315 -4.58 -20.56 -23.45
C PRO A 315 -5.97 -21.15 -23.70
N ASN A 316 -6.46 -22.02 -22.80
CA ASN A 316 -7.81 -22.56 -22.81
C ASN A 316 -8.76 -21.80 -21.87
N SER A 317 -8.32 -20.66 -21.30
CA SER A 317 -9.14 -19.81 -20.44
C SER A 317 -10.24 -19.14 -21.29
N PRO A 318 -11.54 -19.32 -20.97
CA PRO A 318 -12.62 -18.69 -21.72
C PRO A 318 -12.56 -17.16 -21.69
N TYR A 319 -11.95 -16.59 -20.63
CA TYR A 319 -11.66 -15.17 -20.52
C TYR A 319 -10.20 -14.96 -20.10
N SER A 320 -9.49 -14.10 -20.82
CA SER A 320 -8.13 -13.69 -20.48
C SER A 320 -8.00 -12.19 -20.77
N ILE A 321 -7.75 -11.41 -19.71
CA ILE A 321 -7.62 -9.96 -19.74
C ILE A 321 -6.13 -9.64 -19.87
N ASN A 322 -5.75 -8.94 -20.94
CA ASN A 322 -4.37 -8.48 -21.14
C ASN A 322 -4.24 -7.09 -20.52
N ILE A 323 -3.41 -6.96 -19.49
CA ILE A 323 -3.21 -5.68 -18.80
C ILE A 323 -2.41 -4.77 -19.72
N SER A 324 -3.00 -3.63 -20.05
CA SER A 324 -2.43 -2.64 -20.98
C SER A 324 -2.96 -1.26 -20.62
N TRP A 325 -2.16 -0.23 -20.89
CA TRP A 325 -2.40 1.15 -20.45
C TRP A 325 -2.41 2.11 -21.64
N GLU A 326 -3.12 3.21 -21.50
CA GLU A 326 -3.06 4.39 -22.37
C GLU A 326 -2.92 5.62 -21.45
N ASP A 327 -1.78 6.31 -21.54
CA ASP A 327 -1.31 7.28 -20.54
C ASP A 327 -1.36 6.71 -19.10
N ASP A 328 -2.06 7.38 -18.17
CA ASP A 328 -2.16 7.00 -16.75
C ASP A 328 -3.38 6.09 -16.43
N ASP A 329 -4.10 5.58 -17.43
CA ASP A 329 -5.34 4.80 -17.28
C ASP A 329 -5.28 3.45 -18.01
N LEU A 330 -6.11 2.48 -17.62
CA LEU A 330 -6.23 1.20 -18.31
C LEU A 330 -6.74 1.43 -19.75
N SER A 331 -6.09 0.77 -20.72
CA SER A 331 -6.41 0.98 -22.13
C SER A 331 -7.87 0.63 -22.44
N PRO A 332 -8.49 1.24 -23.47
CA PRO A 332 -9.83 0.86 -23.93
C PRO A 332 -9.95 -0.64 -24.26
N THR A 333 -8.85 -1.28 -24.67
CA THR A 333 -8.81 -2.74 -24.91
C THR A 333 -8.90 -3.51 -23.59
N CYS A 334 -8.12 -3.12 -22.58
CA CYS A 334 -8.16 -3.75 -21.26
C CYS A 334 -9.55 -3.58 -20.60
N LYS A 335 -10.10 -2.36 -20.64
CA LYS A 335 -11.45 -2.05 -20.14
C LYS A 335 -12.53 -2.86 -20.87
N SER A 336 -12.49 -2.95 -22.20
CA SER A 336 -13.44 -3.78 -22.97
C SER A 336 -13.37 -5.27 -22.58
N GLN A 337 -12.18 -5.79 -22.23
CA GLN A 337 -12.02 -7.17 -21.76
C GLN A 337 -12.57 -7.37 -20.34
N ILE A 338 -12.45 -6.38 -19.46
CA ILE A 338 -13.08 -6.36 -18.12
C ILE A 338 -14.61 -6.28 -18.25
N GLU A 339 -15.11 -5.35 -19.06
CA GLU A 339 -16.53 -5.16 -19.34
C GLU A 339 -17.18 -6.46 -19.84
N ALA A 340 -16.52 -7.17 -20.77
CA ALA A 340 -17.00 -8.45 -21.30
C ALA A 340 -17.20 -9.56 -20.23
N VAL A 341 -16.49 -9.49 -19.10
CA VAL A 341 -16.71 -10.38 -17.94
C VAL A 341 -17.85 -9.87 -17.06
N SER A 342 -17.96 -8.56 -16.85
CA SER A 342 -19.04 -7.94 -16.06
C SER A 342 -20.42 -7.99 -16.72
N ALA A 343 -20.47 -7.96 -18.06
CA ALA A 343 -21.68 -7.95 -18.87
C ALA A 343 -22.51 -9.24 -18.74
N MET A 344 -21.88 -10.33 -18.29
CA MET A 344 -22.53 -11.59 -17.94
C MET A 344 -23.57 -11.44 -16.80
N TYR A 345 -23.57 -10.28 -16.13
CA TYR A 345 -24.44 -9.95 -14.99
C TYR A 345 -25.17 -8.62 -15.16
N GLU A 346 -25.43 -8.15 -16.39
CA GLU A 346 -26.20 -6.90 -16.64
C GLU A 346 -27.56 -6.81 -15.92
N SER A 347 -28.12 -7.97 -15.53
CA SER A 347 -29.37 -8.06 -14.74
C SER A 347 -29.21 -7.77 -13.24
N ASP A 348 -27.99 -7.79 -12.70
CA ASP A 348 -27.64 -7.48 -11.31
C ASP A 348 -26.56 -6.38 -11.30
N VAL A 349 -27.02 -5.13 -11.20
CA VAL A 349 -26.16 -3.93 -11.33
C VAL A 349 -25.13 -3.83 -10.20
N GLU A 350 -25.47 -4.25 -8.98
CA GLU A 350 -24.54 -4.21 -7.85
C GLU A 350 -23.41 -5.22 -8.05
N LEU A 351 -23.76 -6.44 -8.47
CA LEU A 351 -22.79 -7.49 -8.78
C LEU A 351 -21.92 -7.13 -10.00
N SER A 352 -22.52 -6.63 -11.07
CA SER A 352 -21.79 -6.20 -12.28
C SER A 352 -20.78 -5.09 -11.96
N SER A 353 -21.18 -4.07 -11.19
CA SER A 353 -20.26 -3.02 -10.73
C SER A 353 -19.12 -3.58 -9.87
N LEU A 354 -19.41 -4.53 -8.97
CA LEU A 354 -18.40 -5.14 -8.11
C LEU A 354 -17.36 -5.94 -8.90
N ILE A 355 -17.79 -6.64 -9.95
CA ILE A 355 -16.91 -7.34 -10.89
C ILE A 355 -15.94 -6.36 -11.53
N THR A 356 -16.47 -5.31 -12.16
CA THR A 356 -15.67 -4.31 -12.89
C THR A 356 -14.63 -3.67 -11.97
N THR A 357 -15.05 -3.12 -10.83
CA THR A 357 -14.12 -2.48 -9.88
C THR A 357 -13.01 -3.40 -9.41
N THR A 358 -13.30 -4.68 -9.16
CA THR A 358 -12.28 -5.62 -8.68
C THR A 358 -11.28 -6.00 -9.76
N LEU A 359 -11.75 -6.20 -10.98
CA LEU A 359 -10.90 -6.52 -12.13
C LEU A 359 -10.02 -5.32 -12.52
N GLU A 360 -10.56 -4.10 -12.42
CA GLU A 360 -9.79 -2.87 -12.53
C GLU A 360 -8.73 -2.76 -11.41
N GLU A 361 -9.11 -2.92 -10.13
CA GLU A 361 -8.14 -2.91 -9.01
C GLU A 361 -7.06 -3.99 -9.14
N MET A 362 -7.39 -5.19 -9.66
CA MET A 362 -6.42 -6.24 -9.95
C MET A 362 -5.47 -5.85 -11.09
N ALA A 363 -5.99 -5.30 -12.20
CA ALA A 363 -5.18 -4.86 -13.33
C ALA A 363 -4.25 -3.69 -12.95
N ILE A 364 -4.78 -2.70 -12.22
CA ILE A 364 -4.03 -1.58 -11.64
C ILE A 364 -2.95 -2.10 -10.68
N GLY A 365 -3.32 -3.03 -9.79
CA GLY A 365 -2.40 -3.61 -8.80
C GLY A 365 -1.25 -4.41 -9.41
N ALA A 366 -1.52 -5.17 -10.47
CA ALA A 366 -0.53 -5.95 -11.20
C ALA A 366 0.33 -5.07 -12.15
N LYS A 367 -0.19 -3.95 -12.67
CA LYS A 367 0.34 -3.11 -13.76
C LYS A 367 0.61 -3.82 -15.10
N VAL A 368 1.02 -5.09 -15.10
CA VAL A 368 1.50 -5.83 -16.28
C VAL A 368 1.10 -7.30 -16.21
N GLY A 369 1.03 -7.93 -17.38
CA GLY A 369 0.73 -9.35 -17.51
C GLY A 369 -0.73 -9.62 -17.89
N THR A 370 -1.26 -10.74 -17.43
CA THR A 370 -2.62 -11.18 -17.76
C THR A 370 -3.42 -11.56 -16.51
N ILE A 371 -4.75 -11.55 -16.62
CA ILE A 371 -5.67 -12.11 -15.63
C ILE A 371 -6.56 -13.13 -16.35
N SER A 372 -6.51 -14.40 -15.93
CA SER A 372 -7.19 -15.52 -16.59
C SER A 372 -8.14 -16.25 -15.64
N PHE A 373 -9.31 -16.65 -16.15
CA PHE A 373 -10.44 -17.19 -15.38
C PHE A 373 -10.91 -18.51 -15.95
N PHE A 374 -10.86 -19.58 -15.17
CA PHE A 374 -11.37 -20.88 -15.59
C PHE A 374 -11.98 -21.67 -14.43
N ALA A 375 -13.10 -22.34 -14.74
CA ALA A 375 -13.81 -23.22 -13.82
C ALA A 375 -13.71 -24.68 -14.28
N THR A 376 -13.81 -25.62 -13.35
CA THR A 376 -13.77 -27.06 -13.62
C THR A 376 -14.67 -27.79 -12.61
N PRO A 377 -15.77 -28.42 -13.05
CA PRO A 377 -16.58 -29.27 -12.19
C PRO A 377 -15.73 -30.40 -11.60
N ILE A 378 -15.85 -30.60 -10.29
CA ILE A 378 -15.25 -31.73 -9.57
C ILE A 378 -16.29 -32.86 -9.42
N SER A 379 -17.54 -32.48 -9.17
CA SER A 379 -18.72 -33.35 -9.05
C SER A 379 -19.98 -32.49 -9.23
N SER A 380 -21.18 -33.07 -9.22
CA SER A 380 -22.42 -32.29 -9.30
C SER A 380 -22.57 -31.24 -8.18
N THR A 381 -22.04 -31.48 -6.98
CA THR A 381 -22.10 -30.50 -5.88
C THR A 381 -20.81 -29.71 -5.65
N MET A 382 -19.78 -29.84 -6.50
CA MET A 382 -18.50 -29.16 -6.30
C MET A 382 -17.89 -28.59 -7.59
N LEU A 383 -17.50 -27.32 -7.52
CA LEU A 383 -16.88 -26.57 -8.62
C LEU A 383 -15.50 -26.03 -8.17
N ARG A 384 -14.45 -26.31 -8.94
CA ARG A 384 -13.16 -25.61 -8.81
C ARG A 384 -13.18 -24.37 -9.68
N ILE A 385 -12.63 -23.28 -9.16
CA ILE A 385 -12.47 -21.99 -9.84
C ILE A 385 -11.02 -21.57 -9.68
N ASN A 386 -10.43 -21.02 -10.72
CA ASN A 386 -9.12 -20.41 -10.68
C ASN A 386 -9.19 -19.01 -11.26
N ILE A 387 -8.67 -18.05 -10.51
CA ILE A 387 -8.28 -16.73 -11.00
C ILE A 387 -6.76 -16.70 -10.96
N VAL A 388 -6.10 -16.65 -12.11
CA VAL A 388 -4.63 -16.61 -12.19
C VAL A 388 -4.21 -15.29 -12.80
N CYS A 389 -3.38 -14.55 -12.08
CA CYS A 389 -2.74 -13.34 -12.58
C CYS A 389 -1.23 -13.57 -12.67
N GLU A 390 -0.65 -13.33 -13.84
CA GLU A 390 0.73 -13.70 -14.12
C GLU A 390 1.43 -12.78 -15.13
N THR A 391 2.75 -12.63 -14.98
CA THR A 391 3.60 -11.78 -15.82
C THR A 391 5.01 -12.36 -15.97
N ASP A 392 5.61 -12.20 -17.15
CA ASP A 392 7.04 -12.38 -17.44
C ASP A 392 7.83 -11.05 -17.39
N ASN A 393 7.13 -9.94 -17.16
CA ASN A 393 7.68 -8.60 -17.25
C ASN A 393 7.73 -7.89 -15.89
N LEU A 394 8.43 -8.48 -14.91
CA LEU A 394 8.73 -7.77 -13.66
C LEU A 394 9.68 -6.57 -13.85
N MET A 395 10.24 -6.39 -15.05
CA MET A 395 11.05 -5.22 -15.39
C MET A 395 10.20 -3.96 -15.41
N ASP A 396 9.08 -3.96 -16.13
CA ASP A 396 8.18 -2.81 -16.18
C ASP A 396 7.34 -2.66 -14.89
N PHE A 397 7.24 -3.72 -14.07
CA PHE A 397 6.58 -3.66 -12.75
C PHE A 397 7.44 -3.06 -11.63
N ALA A 398 8.72 -3.46 -11.58
CA ALA A 398 9.60 -3.23 -10.42
C ALA A 398 11.10 -3.08 -10.77
N GLY A 399 11.47 -2.99 -12.05
CA GLY A 399 12.85 -2.78 -12.50
C GLY A 399 13.75 -4.02 -12.44
N VAL A 400 13.18 -5.24 -12.31
CA VAL A 400 13.93 -6.49 -12.16
C VAL A 400 13.54 -7.53 -13.21
N VAL A 401 14.53 -8.24 -13.77
CA VAL A 401 14.24 -9.31 -14.73
C VAL A 401 13.66 -10.52 -14.01
N GLY A 402 12.43 -10.90 -14.34
CA GLY A 402 11.84 -12.13 -13.84
C GLY A 402 10.34 -12.19 -14.01
N ASN A 403 9.76 -13.27 -13.50
CA ASN A 403 8.39 -13.67 -13.71
C ASN A 403 7.69 -14.09 -12.42
N VAL A 404 6.35 -14.11 -12.43
CA VAL A 404 5.51 -14.57 -11.31
C VAL A 404 4.14 -15.02 -11.82
N SER A 405 3.61 -16.08 -11.22
CA SER A 405 2.22 -16.52 -11.36
C SER A 405 1.56 -16.62 -9.99
N CYS A 406 0.40 -15.99 -9.86
CA CYS A 406 -0.38 -15.82 -8.64
C CYS A 406 -1.80 -16.35 -8.88
N GLY A 407 -2.11 -17.55 -8.37
CA GLY A 407 -3.39 -18.23 -8.59
C GLY A 407 -4.25 -18.31 -7.33
N PHE A 408 -5.49 -17.83 -7.39
CA PHE A 408 -6.51 -18.06 -6.38
C PHE A 408 -7.36 -19.26 -6.80
N GLU A 409 -7.12 -20.42 -6.20
CA GLU A 409 -7.93 -21.63 -6.40
C GLU A 409 -9.02 -21.69 -5.33
N SER A 410 -10.27 -21.51 -5.75
CA SER A 410 -11.47 -21.63 -4.92
C SER A 410 -12.20 -22.95 -5.22
N ILE A 411 -12.57 -23.69 -4.18
CA ILE A 411 -13.47 -24.85 -4.27
C ILE A 411 -14.81 -24.45 -3.65
N ILE A 412 -15.85 -24.33 -4.48
CA ILE A 412 -17.23 -24.20 -4.03
C ILE A 412 -17.80 -25.60 -3.78
N THR A 413 -18.46 -25.78 -2.64
CA THR A 413 -19.28 -26.96 -2.34
C THR A 413 -20.70 -26.51 -2.05
N ILE A 414 -21.66 -27.00 -2.83
CA ILE A 414 -23.10 -26.80 -2.64
C ILE A 414 -23.63 -27.92 -1.73
N TYR A 415 -24.52 -27.56 -0.82
CA TYR A 415 -25.23 -28.49 0.07
C TYR A 415 -26.73 -28.41 -0.24
N PRO A 416 -27.26 -29.28 -1.14
CA PRO A 416 -28.67 -29.30 -1.48
C PRO A 416 -29.54 -29.51 -0.23
N SER A 417 -30.67 -28.81 -0.16
CA SER A 417 -31.67 -29.02 0.89
C SER A 417 -32.44 -30.34 0.71
N ASP A 418 -32.52 -30.84 -0.54
CA ASP A 418 -33.00 -32.16 -0.90
C ASP A 418 -31.85 -32.97 -1.54
N PRO A 419 -31.38 -34.07 -0.91
CA PRO A 419 -30.31 -34.91 -1.45
C PRO A 419 -30.63 -35.65 -2.75
N SER A 420 -31.87 -35.57 -3.26
CA SER A 420 -32.27 -36.14 -4.55
C SER A 420 -32.10 -35.19 -5.75
N ILE A 421 -31.74 -33.92 -5.50
CA ILE A 421 -31.38 -32.96 -6.54
C ILE A 421 -29.92 -33.20 -6.95
N ASP A 422 -29.71 -33.67 -8.18
CA ASP A 422 -28.39 -33.82 -8.79
C ASP A 422 -28.08 -32.62 -9.69
N PHE A 423 -27.12 -31.79 -9.28
CA PHE A 423 -26.75 -30.56 -9.99
C PHE A 423 -25.75 -30.86 -11.12
N GLU A 424 -26.22 -31.16 -12.34
CA GLU A 424 -25.30 -31.33 -13.47
C GLU A 424 -24.73 -30.00 -13.99
N PHE A 425 -23.44 -29.75 -13.72
CA PHE A 425 -22.64 -28.76 -14.43
C PHE A 425 -22.39 -29.20 -15.89
N ASN A 426 -23.41 -29.10 -16.74
CA ASN A 426 -23.35 -29.47 -18.16
C ASN A 426 -22.48 -28.50 -19.00
N GLY A 427 -22.21 -28.83 -20.27
CA GLY A 427 -21.24 -28.10 -21.11
C GLY A 427 -21.60 -26.65 -21.44
N GLU A 428 -22.87 -26.32 -21.61
CA GLU A 428 -23.32 -24.92 -21.78
C GLU A 428 -23.43 -24.23 -20.40
N ALA A 429 -23.82 -24.98 -19.38
CA ALA A 429 -23.74 -24.56 -17.98
C ALA A 429 -22.30 -24.42 -17.46
N LEU A 430 -21.27 -24.78 -18.22
CA LEU A 430 -19.87 -24.52 -17.90
C LEU A 430 -19.52 -23.04 -18.12
N VAL A 431 -20.14 -22.40 -19.12
CA VAL A 431 -20.09 -20.95 -19.31
C VAL A 431 -20.86 -20.27 -18.17
N ILE A 432 -22.00 -20.84 -17.76
CA ILE A 432 -22.79 -20.41 -16.59
C ILE A 432 -22.08 -20.75 -15.25
N GLY A 433 -21.07 -21.62 -15.28
CA GLY A 433 -20.15 -21.94 -14.18
C GLY A 433 -18.86 -21.11 -14.20
N VAL A 434 -18.64 -20.29 -15.24
CA VAL A 434 -17.70 -19.17 -15.24
C VAL A 434 -18.41 -17.84 -14.93
N THR A 435 -19.67 -17.69 -15.38
CA THR A 435 -20.72 -17.09 -14.53
C THR A 435 -20.75 -17.84 -13.17
N VAL A 436 -21.29 -17.30 -12.08
CA VAL A 436 -21.19 -17.92 -10.71
C VAL A 436 -19.77 -17.97 -10.13
N ALA A 437 -18.74 -18.33 -10.89
CA ALA A 437 -17.36 -18.39 -10.42
C ALA A 437 -16.77 -17.01 -10.14
N VAL A 438 -16.99 -16.08 -11.05
CA VAL A 438 -16.67 -14.67 -10.85
C VAL A 438 -17.44 -14.13 -9.64
N VAL A 439 -18.73 -14.46 -9.49
CA VAL A 439 -19.55 -14.09 -8.31
C VAL A 439 -18.91 -14.53 -7.00
N ALA A 440 -18.58 -15.82 -6.88
CA ALA A 440 -18.13 -16.41 -5.63
C ALA A 440 -16.80 -15.85 -5.12
N CYS A 441 -15.88 -15.49 -6.02
CA CYS A 441 -14.63 -14.85 -5.64
C CYS A 441 -14.81 -13.37 -5.19
N LEU A 442 -15.91 -12.71 -5.55
CA LEU A 442 -16.19 -11.31 -5.22
C LEU A 442 -17.00 -11.10 -3.94
N VAL A 443 -17.48 -12.20 -3.34
CA VAL A 443 -18.21 -12.25 -2.05
C VAL A 443 -17.46 -11.61 -0.87
N LEU A 444 -16.18 -11.27 -1.03
CA LEU A 444 -15.28 -10.82 0.04
C LEU A 444 -15.18 -9.31 0.27
N ILE A 445 -15.71 -8.48 -0.63
CA ILE A 445 -15.35 -7.06 -0.69
C ILE A 445 -16.14 -6.17 0.28
N SER A 446 -17.27 -6.63 0.81
CA SER A 446 -18.12 -5.85 1.74
C SER A 446 -18.07 -6.32 3.21
N SER A 447 -16.87 -6.60 3.75
CA SER A 447 -16.68 -6.61 5.21
C SER A 447 -16.52 -5.21 5.83
N SER A 448 -16.51 -4.16 5.00
CA SER A 448 -16.56 -2.75 5.39
C SER A 448 -17.98 -2.31 5.82
N GLY A 449 -18.33 -2.58 7.08
CA GLY A 449 -19.38 -1.85 7.81
C GLY A 449 -20.83 -2.30 7.62
N THR A 450 -21.27 -2.64 6.40
CA THR A 450 -22.68 -3.01 6.11
C THR A 450 -22.81 -4.11 5.05
N GLY A 451 -22.55 -5.37 5.40
CA GLY A 451 -22.44 -6.46 4.40
C GLY A 451 -22.96 -7.86 4.75
N VAL A 452 -23.55 -8.10 5.92
CA VAL A 452 -24.13 -9.43 6.25
C VAL A 452 -25.29 -9.80 5.29
N LEU A 453 -25.97 -8.79 4.71
CA LEU A 453 -27.09 -8.96 3.80
C LEU A 453 -26.70 -9.50 2.41
N GLY A 454 -25.54 -9.06 1.87
CA GLY A 454 -25.11 -9.45 0.52
C GLY A 454 -24.85 -10.94 0.40
N LEU A 455 -24.16 -11.53 1.39
CA LEU A 455 -23.84 -12.97 1.41
C LEU A 455 -25.11 -13.84 1.40
N SER A 456 -26.13 -13.49 2.20
CA SER A 456 -27.40 -14.24 2.21
C SER A 456 -28.17 -14.11 0.90
N VAL A 457 -28.25 -12.91 0.33
CA VAL A 457 -28.99 -12.64 -0.92
C VAL A 457 -28.33 -13.35 -2.10
N LEU A 458 -27.00 -13.32 -2.18
CA LEU A 458 -26.26 -13.92 -3.29
C LEU A 458 -26.25 -15.44 -3.23
N ILE A 459 -26.18 -16.04 -2.03
CA ILE A 459 -26.33 -17.48 -1.84
C ILE A 459 -27.77 -17.92 -2.15
N GLU A 460 -28.78 -17.12 -1.80
CA GLU A 460 -30.14 -17.33 -2.29
C GLU A 460 -30.25 -17.16 -3.82
N SER A 461 -29.53 -16.24 -4.45
CA SER A 461 -29.54 -16.05 -5.90
C SER A 461 -28.90 -17.22 -6.63
N LEU A 462 -27.79 -17.77 -6.11
CA LEU A 462 -27.23 -19.04 -6.59
C LEU A 462 -28.24 -20.19 -6.38
N GLY A 463 -28.83 -20.29 -5.19
CA GLY A 463 -29.89 -21.27 -4.91
C GLY A 463 -31.09 -21.14 -5.86
N LYS A 464 -31.48 -19.93 -6.25
CA LYS A 464 -32.58 -19.66 -7.21
C LYS A 464 -32.18 -19.94 -8.66
N ALA A 465 -30.96 -19.58 -9.07
CA ALA A 465 -30.45 -19.88 -10.40
C ALA A 465 -30.31 -21.39 -10.62
N PHE A 466 -29.89 -22.13 -9.59
CA PHE A 466 -29.78 -23.59 -9.65
C PHE A 466 -31.11 -24.33 -9.39
N ALA A 467 -32.08 -23.75 -8.67
CA ALA A 467 -33.40 -24.36 -8.43
C ALA A 467 -34.43 -24.19 -9.58
N VAL A 468 -34.03 -23.61 -10.71
CA VAL A 468 -34.89 -23.39 -11.90
C VAL A 468 -34.35 -24.15 -13.13
N ALA A 469 -33.31 -24.98 -12.96
CA ALA A 469 -32.79 -25.91 -13.96
C ALA A 469 -33.40 -27.32 -13.79
#